data_AF-A0A955V9U1-F1
#
_entry.id   AF-A0A955V9U1-F1
#
_cell.length_a   1.000
_cell.length_b   1.000
_cell.length_c   1.000
_cell.angle_alpha   90.00
_cell.angle_beta   90.00
_cell.angle_gamma   90.00
#
_symmetry.space_group_name_H-M   'P 1'
#
loop_
_entity.id
_entity.type
_entity.pdbx_description
1 polymer ?
#
loop_
_entity_poly.entity_id
_entity_poly.type
_entity_poly.pdbx_seq_one_letter_code
_entity_poly.pdbx_strand_id
1 'polypeptide(L)' 'LAEFAARLATGSEEERGLDIGKLLRQAKPDDVFRFVSPHEIVSLWPYVVRNLGQARARWETVFGLWEELGLVAPR' A
#
# COMPACT_ATOMS: atom_id res chain seq x y z
N LEU A 1 -0.17 -4.60 16.97
CA LEU A 1 -0.33 -5.36 15.69
C LEU A 1 -1.80 -5.61 15.39
N ALA A 2 -2.56 -6.27 16.27
CA ALA A 2 -4.01 -6.51 16.06
C ALA A 2 -4.85 -5.22 15.95
N GLU A 3 -4.54 -4.20 16.74
CA GLU A 3 -5.27 -2.91 16.70
C GLU A 3 -5.02 -2.11 15.41
N PHE A 4 -3.82 -2.22 14.83
CA PHE A 4 -3.48 -1.62 13.53
C PHE A 4 -4.21 -2.33 12.39
N ALA A 5 -4.29 -3.66 12.42
CA ALA A 5 -5.04 -4.45 11.45
C ALA A 5 -6.56 -4.18 11.53
N ALA A 6 -7.12 -4.05 12.74
CA ALA A 6 -8.52 -3.71 12.94
C ALA A 6 -8.86 -2.32 12.39
N ARG A 7 -7.97 -1.33 12.59
CA ARG A 7 -8.13 0.04 12.05
C ARG A 7 -8.05 0.09 10.53
N LEU A 8 -7.16 -0.70 9.93
CA LEU A 8 -7.10 -0.90 8.48
C LEU A 8 -8.39 -1.50 7.92
N ALA A 9 -9.14 -2.28 8.71
CA ALA A 9 -10.38 -2.92 8.27
C ALA A 9 -11.63 -2.02 8.39
N THR A 10 -11.61 -0.99 9.23
CA THR A 10 -12.81 -0.17 9.56
C THR A 10 -12.71 1.31 9.21
N GLY A 11 -11.53 1.80 8.81
CA GLY A 11 -11.33 3.20 8.39
C GLY A 11 -11.85 3.50 6.98
N SER A 12 -12.07 4.79 6.71
CA SER A 12 -12.32 5.31 5.36
C SER A 12 -11.15 5.00 4.41
N GLU A 13 -11.38 5.07 3.10
CA GLU A 13 -10.34 4.84 2.10
C GLU A 13 -9.13 5.77 2.28
N GLU A 14 -9.37 7.02 2.70
CA GLU A 14 -8.32 7.99 3.00
C GLU A 14 -7.49 7.60 4.23
N GLU A 15 -8.14 7.19 5.32
CA GLU A 15 -7.45 6.75 6.54
C GLU A 15 -6.63 5.48 6.30
N ARG A 16 -7.21 4.53 5.57
CA ARG A 16 -6.52 3.30 5.15
C ARG A 16 -5.34 3.62 4.24
N GLY A 17 -5.52 4.49 3.25
CA GLY A 17 -4.45 4.94 2.36
C GLY A 17 -3.30 5.63 3.10
N LEU A 18 -3.61 6.45 4.11
CA LEU A 18 -2.62 7.08 4.99
C LEU A 18 -1.81 6.04 5.76
N ASP A 19 -2.48 5.06 6.37
CA ASP A 19 -1.82 4.03 7.17
C ASP A 19 -1.00 3.05 6.30
N ILE A 20 -1.50 2.67 5.13
CA ILE A 20 -0.73 1.92 4.12
C ILE A 20 0.49 2.74 3.67
N GLY A 21 0.33 4.04 3.39
CA GLY A 21 1.45 4.91 3.01
C GLY A 21 2.51 5.02 4.11
N LYS A 22 2.12 5.03 5.39
CA LYS A 22 3.05 4.94 6.54
C LYS A 22 3.76 3.59 6.58
N LEU A 23 3.05 2.50 6.34
CA LEU A 23 3.61 1.15 6.34
C LEU A 23 4.66 1.00 5.23
N LEU A 24 4.35 1.41 4.00
CA LEU A 24 5.24 1.36 2.84
C LEU A 24 6.50 2.22 3.00
N ARG A 25 6.46 3.28 3.81
CA ARG A 25 7.63 4.12 4.11
C ARG A 25 8.58 3.48 5.13
N GLN A 26 8.05 2.69 6.07
CA GLN A 26 8.78 2.28 7.27
C GLN A 26 9.15 0.80 7.27
N ALA A 27 8.38 -0.05 6.61
CA ALA A 27 8.58 -1.49 6.62
C ALA A 27 9.50 -1.96 5.48
N LYS A 28 10.20 -3.06 5.72
CA LYS A 28 10.81 -3.84 4.64
C LYS A 28 9.69 -4.41 3.76
N PRO A 29 9.89 -4.57 2.44
CA PRO A 29 8.84 -5.07 1.54
C PRO A 29 8.17 -6.36 2.03
N ASP A 30 8.96 -7.31 2.52
CA ASP A 30 8.43 -8.59 3.01
C ASP A 30 7.53 -8.44 4.24
N ASP A 31 7.79 -7.44 5.08
CA ASP A 31 6.98 -7.14 6.26
C ASP A 31 5.69 -6.40 5.89
N VAL A 32 5.67 -5.59 4.82
CA VAL A 32 4.46 -4.90 4.32
C VAL A 32 3.36 -5.91 4.02
N PHE A 33 3.71 -6.99 3.30
CA PHE A 33 2.72 -7.96 2.82
C PHE A 33 2.18 -8.90 3.90
N ARG A 34 2.68 -8.79 5.14
CA ARG A 34 2.06 -9.42 6.31
C ARG A 34 0.81 -8.68 6.80
N PHE A 35 0.65 -7.42 6.42
CA PHE A 35 -0.45 -6.55 6.88
C PHE A 35 -1.46 -6.22 5.79
N VAL A 36 -1.00 -6.09 4.54
CA VAL A 36 -1.82 -5.61 3.42
C VAL A 36 -1.50 -6.42 2.17
N SER A 37 -2.52 -6.70 1.35
CA SER A 37 -2.30 -7.39 0.09
C SER A 37 -1.87 -6.42 -1.02
N PRO A 38 -1.12 -6.86 -2.04
CA PRO A 38 -0.82 -6.06 -3.22
C PRO A 38 -2.06 -5.46 -3.88
N HIS A 39 -3.14 -6.24 -3.99
CA HIS A 39 -4.41 -5.79 -4.57
C HIS A 39 -5.05 -4.66 -3.76
N GLU A 40 -5.00 -4.74 -2.44
CA GLU A 40 -5.52 -3.70 -1.56
C GLU A 40 -4.74 -2.39 -1.73
N ILE A 41 -3.41 -2.47 -1.75
CA ILE A 41 -2.54 -1.30 -1.95
C ILE A 41 -2.85 -0.62 -3.29
N VAL A 42 -3.01 -1.41 -4.35
CA VAL A 42 -3.34 -0.93 -5.68
C VAL A 42 -4.74 -0.31 -5.71
N SER A 43 -5.74 -0.94 -5.11
CA SER A 43 -7.11 -0.40 -5.07
C SER A 43 -7.21 0.94 -4.33
N LEU A 44 -6.33 1.16 -3.35
CA LEU A 44 -6.25 2.40 -2.57
C LEU A 44 -5.12 3.33 -3.06
N TRP A 45 -4.52 3.02 -4.21
CA TRP A 45 -3.32 3.72 -4.69
C TRP A 45 -3.45 5.25 -4.73
N PRO A 46 -4.59 5.83 -5.17
CA PRO A 46 -4.77 7.29 -5.16
C PRO A 46 -4.60 7.92 -3.77
N TYR A 47 -4.98 7.22 -2.71
CA TYR A 47 -4.84 7.66 -1.33
C TYR A 47 -3.45 7.33 -0.76
N VAL A 48 -2.87 6.19 -1.15
CA VAL A 48 -1.55 5.75 -0.71
C VAL A 48 -0.44 6.63 -1.26
N VAL A 49 -0.44 6.91 -2.57
CA VAL A 49 0.67 7.57 -3.27
C VAL A 49 0.93 8.98 -2.73
N ARG A 50 -0.13 9.67 -2.29
CA ARG A 50 -0.08 10.99 -1.65
C ARG A 50 0.73 10.99 -0.35
N ASN A 51 0.84 9.84 0.29
CA ASN A 51 1.47 9.66 1.60
C ASN A 51 2.86 9.01 1.54
N LEU A 52 3.40 8.72 0.35
CA LEU A 52 4.66 7.98 0.18
C LEU A 52 5.93 8.84 0.24
N GLY A 53 5.85 10.11 -0.11
CA GLY A 53 7.03 11.00 -0.17
C GLY A 53 8.17 10.38 -1.00
N GLN A 54 9.38 10.29 -0.42
CA GLN A 54 10.57 9.74 -1.10
C GLN A 54 10.47 8.24 -1.42
N ALA A 55 9.61 7.48 -0.75
CA ALA A 55 9.40 6.07 -1.05
C ALA A 55 8.58 5.85 -2.33
N ARG A 56 7.95 6.91 -2.87
CA ARG A 56 7.04 6.84 -4.02
C ARG A 56 7.68 6.15 -5.22
N ALA A 57 8.84 6.62 -5.67
CA ALA A 57 9.48 6.11 -6.89
C ALA A 57 9.73 4.60 -6.83
N ARG A 58 10.23 4.11 -5.69
CA ARG A 58 10.45 2.68 -5.45
C ARG A 58 9.16 1.87 -5.62
N TRP A 59 8.09 2.29 -4.95
CA TRP A 59 6.82 1.58 -4.99
C TRP A 59 6.11 1.74 -6.34
N GLU A 60 6.31 2.86 -7.03
CA GLU A 60 5.84 3.05 -8.40
C GLU A 60 6.46 2.05 -9.37
N THR A 61 7.78 1.82 -9.25
CA THR A 61 8.47 0.79 -10.03
C THR A 61 7.98 -0.62 -9.68
N VAL A 62 7.86 -0.96 -8.40
CA VAL A 62 7.44 -2.31 -7.97
C VAL A 62 6.04 -2.63 -8.47
N PHE A 63 5.05 -1.77 -8.20
CA PHE A 63 3.68 -2.04 -8.60
C PHE A 63 3.48 -1.88 -10.12
N GLY A 64 4.26 -1.00 -10.78
CA GLY A 64 4.27 -0.89 -12.25
C GLY A 64 4.68 -2.20 -12.92
N LEU A 65 5.76 -2.81 -12.44
CA LEU A 65 6.18 -4.13 -12.93
C LEU A 65 5.10 -5.20 -12.68
N TRP A 66 4.40 -5.15 -11.54
CA TRP A 66 3.37 -6.13 -11.21
C TRP A 66 2.11 -5.96 -12.06
N GLU A 67 1.76 -4.73 -12.45
CA GLU A 67 0.70 -4.45 -13.43
C GLU A 67 1.04 -5.04 -14.80
N GLU A 68 2.27 -4.80 -15.27
CA GLU A 68 2.75 -5.33 -16.57
C GLU A 68 2.75 -6.87 -16.60
N LEU A 69 3.05 -7.51 -15.47
CA LEU A 69 3.03 -8.96 -15.31
C LEU A 69 1.63 -9.53 -15.06
N GLY A 70 0.60 -8.69 -14.93
CA GLY A 70 -0.78 -9.13 -14.65
C GLY A 70 -1.00 -9.69 -13.24
N LEU A 71 -0.10 -9.37 -12.29
CA LEU A 71 -0.18 -9.83 -10.89
C LEU A 71 -1.15 -8.99 -10.05
N VAL A 72 -1.39 -7.74 -10.47
CA VAL A 72 -2.35 -6.81 -9.85
C VAL A 72 -3.13 -6.08 -10.93
N ALA A 73 -4.26 -5.49 -10.55
CA ALA A 73 -4.99 -4.59 -11.45
C ALA A 73 -4.20 -3.29 -11.69
N PRO A 74 -4.49 -2.55 -12.77
CA PRO A 74 -3.97 -1.19 -12.93
C PRO A 74 -4.42 -0.27 -11.78
N ARG A 75 -3.47 0.49 -11.24
CA ARG A 75 -3.60 1.47 -10.15
C ARG A 75 -4.25 2.78 -10.55
#